data_AF-X1URK2-F1
#
_entry.id   AF-X1URK2-F1
#
_cell.length_a   1.000
_cell.length_b   1.000
_cell.length_c   1.000
_cell.angle_alpha   90.00
_cell.angle_beta   90.00
_cell.angle_gamma   90.00
#
_symmetry.space_group_name_H-M   'P 1'
#
loop_
_entity.id
_entity.type
_entity.pdbx_description
1 polymer ?
#
loop_
_entity_poly.entity_id
_entity_poly.type
_entity_poly.pdbx_seq_one_letter_code
_entity_poly.pdbx_strand_id
1 'polypeptide(L)' 'MESLEKYFDKFRKNIIGIDQEYDTPYGKKKIIYNDWLAGGRLYGPIEKKIA' A
#
# COMPACT_ATOMS: atom_id res chain seq x y z
N MET A 1 -20.05 2.21 2.82
CA MET A 1 -18.73 2.07 2.18
C MET A 1 -18.97 2.11 0.70
N GLU A 2 -18.42 3.11 0.02
CA GLU A 2 -18.71 3.35 -1.40
C GLU A 2 -18.33 2.13 -2.25
N SER A 3 -19.02 1.93 -3.38
CA SER A 3 -18.80 0.77 -4.26
C SER A 3 -17.34 0.61 -4.69
N LEU A 4 -16.62 1.73 -4.85
CA LEU A 4 -15.22 1.77 -5.25
C LEU A 4 -14.27 1.29 -4.15
N GLU A 5 -14.48 1.69 -2.90
CA GLU A 5 -13.64 1.22 -1.78
C GLU A 5 -13.68 -0.30 -1.67
N LYS A 6 -14.89 -0.88 -1.79
CA LYS A 6 -15.07 -2.33 -1.79
C LYS A 6 -14.43 -3.00 -3.01
N TYR A 7 -14.48 -2.36 -4.17
CA TYR A 7 -13.80 -2.86 -5.37
C TYR A 7 -12.28 -2.85 -5.21
N PHE A 8 -11.72 -1.81 -4.61
CA PHE A 8 -10.27 -1.63 -4.47
C PHE A 8 -9.66 -2.35 -3.27
N ASP A 9 -10.46 -2.75 -2.28
CA ASP A 9 -10.01 -3.48 -1.08
C ASP A 9 -9.16 -4.72 -1.40
N LYS A 10 -9.53 -5.48 -2.44
CA LYS A 10 -8.77 -6.67 -2.88
C LYS A 10 -7.35 -6.33 -3.35
N PHE A 11 -7.14 -5.14 -3.91
CA PHE A 11 -5.80 -4.68 -4.32
C PHE A 11 -5.06 -4.10 -3.12
N ARG A 12 -5.75 -3.32 -2.27
CA ARG A 12 -5.16 -2.71 -1.07
C ARG A 12 -4.50 -3.75 -0.16
N LYS A 13 -5.14 -4.91 0.03
CA LYS A 13 -4.63 -6.01 0.87
C LYS A 13 -3.30 -6.62 0.39
N ASN A 14 -2.93 -6.39 -0.86
CA ASN A 14 -1.70 -6.92 -1.45
C ASN A 14 -0.53 -5.92 -1.39
N ILE A 15 -0.75 -4.70 -0.92
CA ILE A 15 0.28 -3.68 -0.74
C ILE A 15 1.20 -4.10 0.42
N ILE A 16 2.50 -4.16 0.15
CA ILE A 16 3.52 -4.43 1.17
C ILE A 16 3.70 -3.16 2.02
N GLY A 17 3.65 -3.30 3.35
CA GLY A 17 3.78 -2.18 4.28
C GLY A 17 2.52 -1.32 4.42
N ILE A 18 1.36 -1.81 3.94
CA ILE A 18 0.08 -1.14 4.15
C ILE A 18 -0.20 -0.95 5.64
N ASP A 19 -0.66 0.25 6.01
CA ASP A 19 -0.96 0.67 7.39
C ASP A 19 0.26 0.67 8.34
N GLN A 20 1.48 0.54 7.81
CA GLN A 20 2.70 0.68 8.60
C GLN A 20 2.82 2.10 9.16
N GLU A 21 3.31 2.21 10.39
CA GLU A 21 3.55 3.48 11.06
C GLU A 21 5.04 3.70 11.32
N TYR A 22 5.45 4.96 11.43
CA TYR A 22 6.81 5.35 11.78
C TYR A 22 6.79 6.54 12.76
N ASP A 23 7.83 6.61 13.60
CA ASP A 23 8.00 7.71 14.53
C ASP A 23 8.51 8.96 13.80
N THR A 24 7.92 10.11 14.13
CA THR A 24 8.34 11.42 13.64
C THR A 24 8.53 12.37 14.81
N PRO A 25 9.21 13.51 14.63
CA PRO A 25 9.24 14.58 15.63
C PRO A 25 7.85 15.09 16.06
N TYR A 26 6.81 14.79 15.27
CA TYR A 26 5.42 15.18 15.50
C TYR A 26 4.52 13.98 15.89
N GLY A 27 5.12 12.92 16.45
CA GLY A 27 4.45 11.69 16.86
C GLY A 27 4.41 10.59 15.78
N LYS A 28 3.75 9.48 16.08
CA LYS A 28 3.57 8.38 15.11
C LYS A 28 2.71 8.80 13.94
N LYS A 29 3.15 8.44 12.72
CA LYS A 29 2.43 8.71 11.48
C LYS A 29 2.33 7.44 10.64
N LYS A 30 1.21 7.29 9.92
CA LYS A 30 1.02 6.22 8.94
C LYS A 30 1.80 6.52 7.66
N ILE A 31 2.41 5.48 7.10
CA ILE A 31 2.98 5.51 5.75
C ILE A 31 1.82 5.50 4.75
N ILE A 32 1.82 6.48 3.85
CA ILE A 32 0.84 6.58 2.77
C ILE A 32 1.45 5.91 1.54
N TYR A 33 0.84 4.81 1.12
CA TYR A 33 1.20 4.17 -0.13
C TYR A 33 0.66 4.97 -1.33
N ASN A 34 1.54 5.34 -2.26
CA ASN A 34 1.18 6.02 -3.50
C ASN A 34 2.02 5.47 -4.66
N ASP A 35 1.39 4.78 -5.60
CA ASP A 35 2.05 4.22 -6.79
C ASP A 35 1.83 5.15 -7.99
N TRP A 36 2.48 6.32 -7.98
CA TRP A 36 2.41 7.28 -9.09
C TRP A 36 3.14 6.73 -10.32
N LEU A 37 4.26 6.04 -10.13
CA LEU A 37 5.16 5.65 -11.22
C LEU A 37 4.71 4.39 -11.96
N ALA A 38 3.61 3.75 -11.54
CA ALA A 38 3.13 2.47 -12.08
C ALA A 38 4.23 1.41 -12.13
N GLY A 39 5.19 1.48 -11.20
CA GLY A 39 6.38 0.62 -11.20
C GLY A 39 6.08 -0.80 -10.70
N GLY A 40 4.92 -1.01 -10.07
CA GLY A 40 4.49 -2.29 -9.51
C GLY A 40 5.32 -2.78 -8.32
N ARG A 41 6.29 -1.98 -7.86
CA ARG A 41 7.10 -2.27 -6.68
C ARG A 41 6.25 -2.12 -5.42
N LEU A 42 6.60 -2.87 -4.38
CA LEU A 42 5.86 -2.92 -3.10
C LEU A 42 4.42 -3.47 -3.24
N TYR A 43 4.12 -4.14 -4.35
CA TYR A 43 2.89 -4.91 -4.53
C TYR A 43 3.20 -6.39 -4.52
N GLY A 44 2.75 -7.11 -3.49
CA GLY A 44 3.15 -8.49 -3.20
C GLY A 44 3.05 -9.46 -4.39
N PRO A 45 1.93 -9.48 -5.15
CA PRO A 45 1.80 -10.32 -6.34
C PRO A 45 2.84 -10.05 -7.44
N ILE A 46 3.29 -8.80 -7.61
CA ILE A 46 4.30 -8.44 -8.62
C ILE A 46 5.70 -8.81 -8.12
N GLU A 47 6.03 -8.47 -6.87
CA GLU A 47 7.33 -8.83 -6.27
C GLU A 47 7.56 -10.35 -6.31
N LYS A 48 6.52 -11.16 -6.05
CA LYS A 48 6.58 -12.63 -6.18
C LYS A 48 6.89 -13.16 -7.59
N LYS A 49 6.73 -12.34 -8.63
CA LYS A 49 7.02 -12.72 -10.02
C LYS A 49 8.40 -12.27 -10.48
N ILE A 50 8.95 -11.24 -9.84
CA ILE A 50 10.27 -10.67 -10.15
C ILE A 50 11.37 -11.38 -9.35
N ALA A 51 11.07 -11.82 -8.13
CA ALA A 51 11.97 -12.54 -7.23
C ALA A 51 12.29 -13.98 -7.68
#